data_AF-A0A936ECN3-F1
#
_entry.id   AF-A0A936ECN3-F1
#
_cell.length_a   1.000
_cell.length_b   1.000
_cell.length_c   1.000
_cell.angle_alpha   90.00
_cell.angle_beta   90.00
_cell.angle_gamma   90.00
#
_symmetry.space_group_name_H-M   'P 1'
#
loop_
_entity.id
_entity.type
_entity.pdbx_description
1 polymer ?
#
loop_
_entity_poly.entity_id
_entity_poly.type
_entity_poly.pdbx_seq_one_letter_code
_entity_poly.pdbx_strand_id
1 'polypeptide(L)' 'MPLHLYPNVYVSGSIPEDWKPIKGGSLKYPVRNSAVYRYLRQLLAGKWQKVIKMGNVGEIHYFEDESGQVAGVKSFPNK' A
#
# COMPACT_ATOMS: atom_id res chain seq x y z
N MET A 1 -14.38 1.50 5.29
CA MET A 1 -14.06 1.32 3.86
C MET A 1 -13.48 -0.07 3.67
N PRO A 2 -14.07 -0.91 2.80
CA PRO A 2 -13.46 -2.19 2.46
C PRO A 2 -12.09 -1.94 1.82
N LEU A 3 -11.07 -2.66 2.28
CA LEU A 3 -9.77 -2.68 1.61
C LEU A 3 -9.84 -3.79 0.55
N HIS A 4 -9.61 -3.43 -0.70
CA HIS A 4 -9.54 -4.40 -1.81
C HIS A 4 -8.12 -4.94 -1.95
N LEU A 5 -8.01 -6.22 -2.31
CA LEU A 5 -6.76 -6.93 -2.54
C LEU A 5 -6.37 -6.81 -4.02
N TYR A 6 -5.11 -6.49 -4.28
CA TYR A 6 -4.55 -6.33 -5.62
C TYR A 6 -3.19 -7.04 -5.73
N PRO A 7 -2.81 -7.51 -6.93
CA PRO A 7 -1.48 -8.10 -7.15
C PRO A 7 -0.33 -7.11 -6.90
N ASN A 8 -0.54 -5.82 -7.17
CA ASN A 8 0.40 -4.76 -6.89
C ASN A 8 -0.33 -3.41 -6.93
N VAL A 9 0.40 -2.35 -6.61
CA VAL A 9 -0.16 -1.00 -6.46
C VAL A 9 -0.69 -0.41 -7.77
N TYR A 10 -0.13 -0.77 -8.94
CA TYR A 10 -0.56 -0.23 -10.24
C TYR A 10 -1.90 -0.79 -10.69
N VAL A 11 -2.21 -2.04 -10.32
CA VAL A 11 -3.50 -2.69 -10.64
C VAL A 11 -4.65 -2.08 -9.83
N SER A 12 -4.37 -1.31 -8.78
CA SER A 12 -5.39 -0.70 -7.92
C SER A 12 -6.21 0.41 -8.59
N GLY A 13 -5.74 0.95 -9.72
CA GLY A 13 -6.34 2.13 -10.37
C GLY A 13 -6.24 3.43 -9.56
N SER A 14 -5.58 3.41 -8.41
CA SER A 14 -5.45 4.58 -7.51
C SER A 14 -4.15 5.38 -7.73
N ILE A 15 -3.30 4.92 -8.66
CA ILE A 15 -1.99 5.51 -8.96
C ILE A 15 -2.10 6.47 -10.15
N PRO A 16 -1.55 7.69 -10.06
CA PRO A 16 -1.41 8.59 -11.22
C PRO A 16 -0.54 7.97 -12.32
N GLU A 17 -0.94 8.11 -13.59
CA GLU A 17 -0.23 7.48 -14.73
C GLU A 17 1.25 7.89 -14.85
N ASP A 18 1.58 9.13 -14.48
CA ASP A 18 2.93 9.69 -14.52
C ASP A 18 3.75 9.42 -13.25
N TRP A 19 3.16 8.74 -12.25
CA TRP A 19 3.84 8.41 -11.01
C TRP A 19 4.94 7.39 -11.21
N LYS A 20 6.14 7.72 -10.73
CA LYS A 20 7.34 6.89 -10.79
C LYS A 20 7.98 6.80 -9.42
N PRO A 21 8.27 5.59 -8.92
CA PRO A 21 8.88 5.41 -7.61
C PRO A 21 10.31 5.94 -7.58
N ILE A 22 10.67 6.59 -6.46
CA ILE A 22 12.04 7.02 -6.20
C ILE A 22 12.82 5.85 -5.59
N LYS A 23 14.04 5.61 -6.09
CA LYS A 23 14.92 4.55 -5.56
C LYS A 23 15.25 4.83 -4.09
N GLY A 24 15.03 3.85 -3.22
CA GLY A 24 15.24 3.99 -1.77
C GLY A 24 14.14 4.77 -1.04
N GLY A 25 13.11 5.27 -1.73
CA GLY A 25 12.02 6.05 -1.15
C GLY A 25 10.90 5.21 -0.51
N SER A 26 11.20 4.02 0.01
CA SER A 26 10.19 3.11 0.58
C SER A 26 10.36 3.00 2.10
N LEU A 27 9.29 3.30 2.84
CA LEU A 27 9.20 3.11 4.28
C LEU A 27 8.21 2.01 4.60
N LYS A 28 8.59 1.08 5.49
CA LYS A 28 7.73 -0.03 5.92
C LYS A 28 7.52 -0.02 7.43
N TYR A 29 6.29 -0.22 7.85
CA TYR A 29 5.89 -0.23 9.26
C TYR A 29 5.00 -1.44 9.57
N PRO A 30 5.08 -2.02 10.78
CA PRO A 30 4.08 -3.00 11.22
C PRO A 30 2.70 -2.35 11.30
N VAL A 31 1.64 -3.10 10.97
CA VAL A 31 0.26 -2.61 11.13
C VAL A 31 -0.12 -2.60 12.60
N ARG A 32 -0.10 -1.42 13.22
CA ARG A 32 -0.37 -1.25 14.66
C ARG A 32 -1.87 -1.15 15.00
N ASN A 33 -2.70 -0.74 14.04
CA ASN A 33 -4.14 -0.68 14.27
C ASN A 33 -4.72 -2.11 14.22
N SER A 34 -5.20 -2.60 15.36
CA SER A 34 -5.67 -3.98 15.51
C SER A 34 -6.90 -4.31 14.66
N ALA A 35 -7.82 -3.36 14.48
CA ALA A 35 -8.99 -3.55 13.62
C ALA A 35 -8.59 -3.68 12.16
N VAL A 36 -7.68 -2.80 11.69
CA VAL A 36 -7.13 -2.87 10.32
C VAL A 36 -6.37 -4.18 10.12
N TYR A 37 -5.51 -4.56 11.06
CA TYR A 37 -4.75 -5.80 10.97
C TYR A 37 -5.64 -7.04 10.90
N ARG A 38 -6.71 -7.09 11.72
CA ARG A 38 -7.69 -8.18 11.67
C ARG A 38 -8.38 -8.26 10.32
N TYR A 39 -8.81 -7.11 9.77
CA TYR A 39 -9.44 -7.06 8.46
C TYR A 39 -8.50 -7.53 7.35
N LEU A 40 -7.25 -7.06 7.33
CA LEU A 40 -6.24 -7.46 6.35
C LEU A 40 -6.00 -8.98 6.37
N ARG A 41 -5.93 -9.59 7.55
CA ARG A 41 -5.80 -11.05 7.69
C ARG A 41 -7.02 -11.85 7.21
N GLN A 42 -8.19 -11.24 7.11
CA GLN A 42 -9.38 -11.87 6.52
C GLN A 42 -9.30 -11.87 4.99
N LEU A 43 -8.60 -10.91 4.38
CA LEU A 43 -8.36 -10.90 2.93
C LEU A 43 -7.32 -11.94 2.54
N LEU A 44 -6.19 -11.93 3.23
CA LEU A 44 -5.11 -12.89 3.06
C LEU A 44 -4.45 -13.12 4.41
N ALA A 45 -4.43 -14.37 4.86
CA ALA A 45 -3.73 -14.74 6.08
C ALA A 45 -2.22 -14.50 5.88
N GLY A 46 -1.57 -13.88 6.87
CA GLY A 46 -0.16 -13.57 6.76
C GLY A 46 0.26 -12.36 7.60
N LYS A 47 1.50 -11.92 7.34
CA LYS A 47 2.07 -10.72 7.94
C LYS A 47 1.85 -9.55 7.00
N TRP A 48 1.22 -8.52 7.55
CA TRP A 48 0.95 -7.29 6.83
C TRP A 48 1.83 -6.15 7.33
N GLN A 49 2.29 -5.32 6.41
CA GLN A 49 3.02 -4.09 6.69
C GLN A 49 2.32 -2.91 6.01
N LYS A 50 2.31 -1.75 6.67
CA LYS A 50 2.00 -0.49 5.99
C LYS A 50 3.24 -0.04 5.24
N VAL A 51 3.11 0.23 3.95
CA VAL A 51 4.16 0.75 3.09
C VAL A 51 3.81 2.17 2.65
N ILE A 52 4.78 3.06 2.74
CA ILE A 52 4.74 4.39 2.13
C ILE A 52 5.85 4.42 1.07
N LYS A 53 5.48 4.66 -0.18
CA LYS A 53 6.40 4.66 -1.31
C LYS A 53 6.40 6.03 -1.98
N MET A 54 7.55 6.70 -1.91
CA MET A 54 7.77 8.01 -2.50
C MET A 54 7.91 7.91 -4.02
N GLY A 55 7.40 8.92 -4.72
CA GLY A 55 7.55 9.08 -6.15
C GLY A 55 7.71 10.54 -6.56
N ASN A 56 7.90 10.75 -7.87
CA ASN A 56 8.09 12.06 -8.49
C ASN A 56 6.95 13.06 -8.23
N VAL A 57 5.69 12.62 -8.28
CA VAL A 57 4.50 13.49 -8.16
C VAL A 57 3.74 13.32 -6.85
N GLY A 58 4.25 12.51 -5.93
CA GLY A 58 3.57 12.21 -4.67
C GLY A 58 4.03 10.91 -4.04
N GLU A 59 3.39 10.55 -2.93
CA GLU A 59 3.60 9.29 -2.23
C GLU A 59 2.37 8.39 -2.31
N ILE A 60 2.60 7.08 -2.22
CA ILE A 60 1.56 6.07 -2.24
C ILE A 60 1.60 5.30 -0.94
N HIS A 61 0.47 5.23 -0.26
CA HIS A 61 0.31 4.47 0.97
C HIS A 61 -0.50 3.22 0.67
N TYR A 62 -0.04 2.08 1.14
CA TYR A 62 -0.73 0.81 0.97
C TYR A 62 -0.36 -0.16 2.08
N PHE A 63 -1.06 -1.28 2.15
CA PHE A 63 -0.66 -2.44 2.96
C PHE A 63 -0.09 -3.51 2.03
N GLU A 64 1.01 -4.12 2.43
CA GLU A 64 1.70 -5.18 1.67
C GLU A 64 1.78 -6.44 2.54
N ASP A 65 1.40 -7.56 1.95
CA ASP A 65 1.58 -8.89 2.53
C ASP A 65 2.95 -9.48 2.14
N GLU A 66 3.40 -10.51 2.86
CA GLU A 66 4.65 -11.22 2.58
C GLU A 66 4.74 -11.83 1.17
N SER A 67 3.61 -12.12 0.53
CA SER A 67 3.54 -12.56 -0.87
C SER A 67 3.69 -11.43 -1.90
N GLY A 68 3.72 -10.16 -1.47
CA GLY A 68 3.76 -8.98 -2.35
C GLY A 68 2.38 -8.47 -2.80
N GLN A 69 1.30 -9.15 -2.41
CA GLN A 69 -0.06 -8.63 -2.62
C GLN A 69 -0.30 -7.37 -1.79
N VAL A 70 -1.14 -6.46 -2.30
CA VAL A 70 -1.37 -5.17 -1.67
C VAL A 70 -2.84 -4.89 -1.43
N ALA A 71 -3.13 -4.09 -0.40
CA ALA A 71 -4.47 -3.63 -0.11
C ALA A 71 -4.51 -2.15 0.30
N GLY A 72 -5.66 -1.51 0.10
CA GLY A 72 -5.88 -0.14 0.61
C GLY A 72 -4.99 0.93 -0.02
N VAL A 73 -4.68 0.80 -1.31
CA VAL A 73 -3.80 1.70 -2.05
C VAL A 73 -4.41 3.10 -2.12
N LYS A 74 -3.64 4.12 -1.75
CA LYS A 74 -4.03 5.53 -1.80
C LYS A 74 -2.86 6.39 -2.28
N SER A 75 -3.13 7.31 -3.18
CA SER A 75 -2.16 8.31 -3.64
C SER A 75 -2.33 9.63 -2.90
N PHE A 76 -1.21 10.29 -2.64
CA PHE A 76 -1.12 11.60 -2.02
C PHE A 76 -0.16 12.47 -2.84
N PRO A 77 -0.66 13.51 -3.53
CA PRO A 77 0.19 14.34 -4.38
C PRO A 77 1.16 15.18 -3.54
N ASN A 78 2.34 15.47 -4.11
CA ASN A 78 3.24 16.49 -3.56
C ASN A 78 2.56 17.86 -3.71
N LYS A 79 2.51 18.65 -2.64
CA LYS A 79 2.00 20.03 -2.68
C LYS A 79 2.89 20.93 -3.53
#